data_AF-A0A2P8GIE9-F1
#
_entry.id   AF-A0A2P8GIE9-F1
#
_cell.length_a   1.000
_cell.length_b   1.000
_cell.length_c   1.000
_cell.angle_alpha   90.00
_cell.angle_beta   90.00
_cell.angle_gamma   90.00
#
_symmetry.space_group_name_H-M   'P 1'
#
loop_
_entity.id
_entity.type
_entity.pdbx_description
1 polymer ?
#
loop_
_entity_poly.entity_id
_entity_poly.type
_entity_poly.pdbx_seq_one_letter_code
_entity_poly.pdbx_strand_id
1 'polypeptide(L)'
;MYEPALPAGYAREAFEKDFSDVLYISNTDEKLRKRLMSYPAELYMGKEIEECFIAGKLLKHPKEVNVFLNGGFTHEDSVTIIETVSQLSAVSPNLTIRLTHPGAYEPDHGIVINLKESPNQSQAIQLNNQVIAGKSCMHPKPIKNKIEITLDGSPRSEALRKKSLIQSLYFSVVPIKLNKTRAEELCSISENGIAFKRHYLNLLNLLYANELVDDHEIGNFIKIRSNLKS
;
A
#
# COMPACT_ATOMS: atom_id res chain seq x y z
N MET A 1 30.66 5.52 -8.73
CA MET A 1 29.45 5.69 -9.55
C MET A 1 29.30 7.17 -9.81
N TYR A 2 29.48 7.60 -11.06
CA TYR A 2 29.37 9.01 -11.44
C TYR A 2 27.88 9.36 -11.58
N GLU A 3 27.43 10.44 -10.95
CA GLU A 3 26.16 11.07 -11.32
C GLU A 3 26.23 11.44 -12.81
N PRO A 4 25.30 10.97 -13.65
CA PRO A 4 25.28 11.42 -15.03
C PRO A 4 24.96 12.91 -15.02
N ALA A 5 25.94 13.72 -15.42
CA ALA A 5 25.76 15.16 -15.62
C ALA A 5 24.85 15.36 -16.84
N LEU A 6 23.54 15.38 -16.60
CA LEU A 6 22.58 15.76 -17.61
C LEU A 6 22.79 17.24 -17.95
N PRO A 7 22.88 17.62 -19.24
CA PRO A 7 23.06 19.01 -19.63
C PRO A 7 21.94 19.91 -19.08
N ALA A 8 22.29 21.14 -18.70
CA ALA A 8 21.30 22.12 -18.29
C ALA A 8 20.30 22.36 -19.45
N GLY A 9 19.01 22.10 -19.19
CA GLY A 9 17.94 22.23 -20.20
C GLY A 9 17.62 20.93 -20.96
N TYR A 10 18.20 19.79 -20.59
CA TYR A 10 17.78 18.50 -21.16
C TYR A 10 16.35 18.17 -20.73
N ALA A 11 15.41 18.30 -21.68
CA ALA A 11 14.00 18.04 -21.43
C ALA A 11 13.76 16.57 -21.10
N ARG A 12 12.77 16.32 -20.25
CA ARG A 12 12.43 14.97 -19.80
C ARG A 12 12.08 14.04 -20.96
N GLU A 13 11.32 14.54 -21.94
CA GLU A 13 10.93 13.78 -23.12
C GLU A 13 12.15 13.37 -23.96
N ALA A 14 13.21 14.19 -23.96
CA ALA A 14 14.48 13.85 -24.61
C ALA A 14 15.24 12.78 -23.81
N PHE A 15 15.28 12.88 -22.49
CA PHE A 15 15.92 11.86 -21.64
C PHE A 15 15.25 10.49 -21.78
N GLU A 16 13.92 10.44 -21.67
CA GLU A 16 13.19 9.19 -21.85
C GLU A 16 13.37 8.65 -23.26
N LYS A 17 13.31 9.48 -24.31
CA LYS A 17 13.56 9.02 -25.69
C LYS A 17 14.97 8.45 -25.91
N ASP A 18 15.99 9.09 -25.35
CA ASP A 18 17.39 8.76 -25.66
C ASP A 18 17.94 7.63 -24.79
N PHE A 19 17.37 7.44 -23.60
CA PHE A 19 17.85 6.48 -22.62
C PHE A 19 16.80 5.48 -22.16
N SER A 20 15.54 5.54 -22.62
CA SER A 20 14.51 4.57 -22.21
C SER A 20 14.94 3.16 -22.51
N ASP A 21 15.56 2.97 -23.67
CA ASP A 21 15.93 1.65 -24.13
C ASP A 21 17.14 1.15 -23.32
N VAL A 22 18.09 2.00 -22.97
CA VAL A 22 19.28 1.60 -22.19
C VAL A 22 18.95 1.42 -20.70
N LEU A 23 17.99 2.19 -20.16
CA LEU A 23 17.59 2.15 -18.75
C LEU A 23 16.46 1.14 -18.48
N TYR A 24 15.57 0.93 -19.45
CA TYR A 24 14.36 0.11 -19.34
C TYR A 24 14.33 -1.14 -20.26
N ILE A 25 15.28 -1.36 -21.19
CA ILE A 25 15.64 -2.72 -21.69
C ILE A 25 16.45 -3.42 -20.59
N SER A 26 15.87 -3.47 -19.41
CA SER A 26 16.16 -4.52 -18.45
C SER A 26 15.13 -5.60 -18.75
N ASN A 27 15.54 -6.85 -18.64
CA ASN A 27 14.73 -8.05 -18.82
C ASN A 27 13.58 -8.13 -17.77
N THR A 28 12.72 -7.10 -17.69
CA THR A 28 11.74 -6.84 -16.63
C THR A 28 10.73 -7.96 -16.56
N ASP A 29 10.33 -8.48 -17.72
CA ASP A 29 9.39 -9.59 -17.80
C ASP A 29 10.01 -10.87 -17.25
N GLU A 30 11.24 -11.23 -17.64
CA GLU A 30 11.91 -12.41 -17.10
C GLU A 30 12.23 -12.26 -15.62
N LYS A 31 12.67 -11.07 -15.19
CA LYS A 31 12.91 -10.76 -13.77
C LYS A 31 11.63 -10.85 -12.96
N LEU A 32 10.52 -10.28 -13.44
CA LEU A 32 9.21 -10.37 -12.81
C LEU A 32 8.72 -11.81 -12.77
N ARG A 33 8.90 -12.60 -13.83
CA ARG A 33 8.59 -14.05 -13.83
C ARG A 33 9.37 -14.79 -12.75
N LYS A 34 10.70 -14.62 -12.71
CA LYS A 34 11.55 -15.23 -11.67
C LYS A 34 11.12 -14.80 -10.27
N ARG A 35 10.76 -13.52 -10.11
CA ARG A 35 10.25 -12.98 -8.84
C ARG A 35 8.92 -13.64 -8.46
N LEU A 36 7.96 -13.75 -9.37
CA LEU A 36 6.67 -14.42 -9.13
C LEU A 36 6.87 -15.89 -8.75
N MET A 37 7.74 -16.60 -9.45
CA MET A 37 8.09 -18.00 -9.14
C MET A 37 8.75 -18.22 -7.77
N SER A 38 9.30 -17.16 -7.15
CA SER A 38 9.85 -17.25 -5.79
C SER A 38 8.78 -17.25 -4.69
N TYR A 39 7.52 -17.00 -5.05
CA TYR A 39 6.37 -17.02 -4.14
C TYR A 39 5.52 -18.29 -4.33
N PRO A 40 4.66 -18.63 -3.34
CA PRO A 40 3.69 -19.73 -3.49
C PRO A 40 2.76 -19.51 -4.69
N ALA A 41 2.38 -20.61 -5.36
CA ALA A 41 1.56 -20.59 -6.57
C ALA A 41 0.22 -19.88 -6.35
N GLU A 42 -0.37 -20.04 -5.18
CA GLU A 42 -1.64 -19.44 -4.79
C GLU A 42 -1.61 -17.91 -4.89
N LEU A 43 -0.46 -17.29 -4.60
CA LEU A 43 -0.30 -15.84 -4.63
C LEU A 43 -0.29 -15.31 -6.07
N TYR A 44 0.60 -15.84 -6.92
CA TYR A 44 0.76 -15.30 -8.27
C TYR A 44 -0.27 -15.82 -9.27
N MET A 45 -0.95 -16.94 -8.96
CA MET A 45 -2.10 -17.45 -9.73
C MET A 45 -3.43 -16.88 -9.26
N GLY A 46 -3.48 -16.34 -8.04
CA GLY A 46 -4.64 -15.66 -7.49
C GLY A 46 -5.00 -14.36 -8.22
N LYS A 47 -6.20 -13.84 -7.91
CA LYS A 47 -6.69 -12.57 -8.46
C LYS A 47 -6.25 -11.35 -7.64
N GLU A 48 -5.63 -11.55 -6.48
CA GLU A 48 -5.31 -10.47 -5.55
C GLU A 48 -4.34 -9.45 -6.14
N ILE A 49 -3.34 -9.91 -6.90
CA ILE A 49 -2.41 -8.99 -7.58
C ILE A 49 -3.16 -8.18 -8.65
N GLU A 50 -4.10 -8.78 -9.38
CA GLU A 50 -4.93 -8.08 -10.37
C GLU A 50 -5.85 -7.04 -9.71
N GLU A 51 -6.37 -7.34 -8.52
CA GLU A 51 -7.20 -6.40 -7.75
C GLU A 51 -6.43 -5.14 -7.33
N CYS A 52 -5.09 -5.18 -7.26
CA CYS A 52 -4.27 -4.01 -6.99
C CYS A 52 -4.22 -3.02 -8.17
N PHE A 53 -4.69 -3.40 -9.37
CA PHE A 53 -4.68 -2.52 -10.53
C PHE A 53 -5.93 -1.63 -10.54
N ILE A 54 -5.72 -0.32 -10.48
CA ILE A 54 -6.77 0.69 -10.49
C ILE A 54 -6.83 1.27 -11.91
N ALA A 55 -8.02 1.24 -12.53
CA ALA A 55 -8.20 1.67 -13.92
C ALA A 55 -7.21 1.00 -14.90
N GLY A 56 -6.87 -0.26 -14.66
CA GLY A 56 -5.99 -1.07 -15.53
C GLY A 56 -4.49 -0.85 -15.31
N LYS A 57 -4.10 0.01 -14.36
CA LYS A 57 -2.69 0.27 -14.03
C LYS A 57 -2.40 -0.06 -12.57
N LEU A 58 -1.22 -0.60 -12.31
CA LEU A 58 -0.75 -0.77 -10.95
C LEU A 58 -0.33 0.59 -10.40
N LEU A 59 -0.94 0.97 -9.27
CA LEU A 59 -0.67 2.24 -8.63
C LEU A 59 -0.38 1.98 -7.14
N LYS A 60 0.86 2.23 -6.71
CA LYS A 60 1.31 2.04 -5.33
C LYS A 60 1.85 3.31 -4.70
N HIS A 61 1.92 3.34 -3.37
CA HIS A 61 2.56 4.45 -2.67
C HIS A 61 4.07 4.51 -2.99
N PRO A 62 4.70 5.71 -2.89
CA PRO A 62 6.14 5.86 -3.00
C PRO A 62 6.87 5.06 -1.92
N LYS A 63 8.19 4.94 -2.08
CA LYS A 63 9.06 4.24 -1.13
C LYS A 63 8.93 4.78 0.29
N GLU A 64 8.72 6.08 0.46
CA GLU A 64 8.47 6.70 1.77
C GLU A 64 7.02 7.15 1.88
N VAL A 65 6.30 6.59 2.85
CA VAL A 65 4.87 6.84 3.07
C VAL A 65 4.65 7.42 4.45
N ASN A 66 4.09 8.63 4.49
CA ASN A 66 3.75 9.30 5.74
C ASN A 66 2.32 8.95 6.16
N VAL A 67 2.12 8.66 7.43
CA VAL A 67 0.83 8.39 8.07
C VAL A 67 0.45 9.57 8.96
N PHE A 68 -0.72 10.14 8.73
CA PHE A 68 -1.32 11.25 9.47
C PHE A 68 -2.50 10.75 10.26
N LEU A 69 -2.55 11.08 11.55
CA LEU A 69 -3.62 10.68 12.45
C LEU A 69 -4.38 11.92 12.91
N ASN A 70 -5.69 11.95 12.69
CA ASN A 70 -6.56 13.06 13.07
C ASN A 70 -7.76 12.58 13.88
N GLY A 71 -8.13 13.32 14.93
CA GLY A 71 -9.31 13.02 15.75
C GLY A 71 -8.97 12.30 17.05
N GLY A 72 -9.91 11.47 17.54
CA GLY A 72 -9.91 10.95 18.92
C GLY A 72 -8.96 9.78 19.19
N PHE A 73 -7.72 9.83 18.70
CA PHE A 73 -6.72 8.77 18.92
C PHE A 73 -6.25 8.70 20.38
N THR A 74 -6.18 7.48 20.92
CA THR A 74 -5.61 7.21 22.25
C THR A 74 -4.12 6.86 22.17
N HIS A 75 -3.49 6.72 23.34
CA HIS A 75 -2.13 6.21 23.41
C HIS A 75 -2.03 4.77 22.86
N GLU A 76 -3.00 3.90 23.17
CA GLU A 76 -3.03 2.52 22.71
C GLU A 76 -3.18 2.40 21.19
N ASP A 77 -3.96 3.29 20.58
CA ASP A 77 -4.06 3.39 19.11
C ASP A 77 -2.69 3.73 18.51
N SER A 78 -1.99 4.69 19.11
CA SER A 78 -0.68 5.13 18.65
C SER A 78 0.35 3.98 18.72
N VAL A 79 0.34 3.21 19.82
CA VAL A 79 1.18 2.02 19.98
C VAL A 79 0.85 0.98 18.90
N THR A 80 -0.43 0.70 18.68
CA THR A 80 -0.90 -0.23 17.63
C THR A 80 -0.40 0.19 16.25
N ILE A 81 -0.49 1.48 15.93
CA ILE A 81 -0.08 2.03 14.64
C ILE A 81 1.44 1.94 14.49
N ILE A 82 2.21 2.32 15.51
CA ILE A 82 3.67 2.22 15.48
C ILE A 82 4.12 0.78 15.26
N GLU A 83 3.54 -0.18 15.98
CA GLU A 83 3.84 -1.59 15.83
C GLU A 83 3.51 -2.08 14.41
N THR A 84 2.34 -1.73 13.91
CA THR A 84 1.90 -2.07 12.55
C THR A 84 2.85 -1.51 11.50
N VAL A 85 3.19 -0.22 11.61
CA VAL A 85 4.11 0.50 10.72
C VAL A 85 5.48 -0.17 10.70
N SER A 86 6.00 -0.54 11.88
CA SER A 86 7.28 -1.23 12.01
C SER A 86 7.26 -2.58 11.28
N GLN A 87 6.21 -3.38 11.48
CA GLN A 87 6.12 -4.69 10.83
C GLN A 87 5.99 -4.58 9.31
N LEU A 88 5.15 -3.67 8.82
CA LEU A 88 4.97 -3.49 7.37
C LEU A 88 6.23 -2.93 6.70
N SER A 89 6.94 -2.00 7.34
CA SER A 89 8.19 -1.43 6.81
C SER A 89 9.33 -2.47 6.79
N ALA A 90 9.30 -3.48 7.64
CA ALA A 90 10.29 -4.55 7.65
C ALA A 90 10.12 -5.55 6.49
N VAL A 91 8.96 -5.56 5.82
CA VAL A 91 8.64 -6.54 4.76
C VAL A 91 9.40 -6.30 3.46
N SER A 92 9.64 -5.05 3.11
CA SER A 92 10.30 -4.68 1.87
C SER A 92 11.24 -3.49 2.07
N PRO A 93 12.49 -3.55 1.57
CA PRO A 93 13.42 -2.41 1.63
C PRO A 93 12.98 -1.23 0.74
N ASN A 94 11.94 -1.41 -0.06
CA ASN A 94 11.34 -0.39 -0.93
C ASN A 94 10.05 0.19 -0.37
N LEU A 95 9.75 -0.08 0.90
CA LEU A 95 8.63 0.50 1.61
C LEU A 95 9.09 0.93 3.01
N THR A 96 8.96 2.21 3.29
CA THR A 96 9.24 2.80 4.59
C THR A 96 8.03 3.63 4.96
N ILE A 97 7.29 3.16 5.97
CA ILE A 97 6.11 3.85 6.47
C ILE A 97 6.54 4.60 7.73
N ARG A 98 6.12 5.86 7.87
CA ARG A 98 6.47 6.71 9.01
C ARG A 98 5.23 7.38 9.57
N LEU A 99 5.09 7.34 10.88
CA LEU A 99 4.10 8.15 11.57
C LEU A 99 4.58 9.60 11.62
N THR A 100 3.71 10.54 11.26
CA THR A 100 4.00 11.96 11.27
C THR A 100 3.81 12.57 12.66
N HIS A 101 4.45 13.72 12.90
CA HIS A 101 4.25 14.45 14.14
C HIS A 101 2.81 14.96 14.24
N PRO A 102 2.19 14.93 15.44
CA PRO A 102 0.88 15.52 15.66
C PRO A 102 0.83 16.98 15.17
N GLY A 103 -0.24 17.34 14.45
CA GLY A 103 -0.43 18.70 13.92
C GLY A 103 0.35 19.03 12.63
N ALA A 104 1.05 18.06 12.03
CA ALA A 104 1.64 18.24 10.71
C ALA A 104 0.57 18.52 9.64
N TYR A 105 0.87 19.41 8.69
CA TYR A 105 -0.03 19.70 7.57
C TYR A 105 -0.22 18.47 6.68
N GLU A 106 -1.46 18.16 6.34
CA GLU A 106 -1.84 17.02 5.51
C GLU A 106 -1.35 17.22 4.04
N PRO A 107 -0.38 16.42 3.55
CA PRO A 107 0.18 16.61 2.21
C PRO A 107 -0.72 16.00 1.14
N ASP A 108 -0.40 16.27 -0.14
CA ASP A 108 -1.12 15.72 -1.30
C ASP A 108 -0.90 14.21 -1.52
N HIS A 109 -0.10 13.57 -0.66
CA HIS A 109 0.22 12.15 -0.67
C HIS A 109 0.34 11.60 0.76
N GLY A 110 0.33 10.28 0.91
CA GLY A 110 0.40 9.56 2.17
C GLY A 110 -0.93 8.92 2.59
N ILE A 111 -0.98 8.48 3.84
CA ILE A 111 -2.15 7.82 4.43
C ILE A 111 -2.66 8.74 5.52
N VAL A 112 -3.94 9.09 5.48
CA VAL A 112 -4.61 9.89 6.50
C VAL A 112 -5.67 9.03 7.14
N ILE A 113 -5.58 8.84 8.46
CA ILE A 113 -6.57 8.10 9.24
C ILE A 113 -7.27 9.11 10.14
N ASN A 114 -8.55 9.32 9.88
CA ASN A 114 -9.43 10.15 10.68
C ASN A 114 -10.28 9.23 11.58
N LEU A 115 -10.20 9.45 12.89
CA LEU A 115 -10.96 8.69 13.87
C LEU A 115 -12.03 9.57 14.50
N LYS A 116 -13.29 9.13 14.40
CA LYS A 116 -14.46 9.86 14.87
C LYS A 116 -15.33 8.98 15.75
N GLU A 117 -16.01 9.61 16.70
CA GLU A 117 -17.08 9.00 17.48
C GLU A 117 -18.43 9.49 16.97
N SER A 118 -19.37 8.56 16.78
CA SER A 118 -20.75 8.84 16.39
C SER A 118 -21.67 7.87 17.13
N PRO A 119 -22.10 8.19 18.36
CA PRO A 119 -22.86 7.27 19.22
C PRO A 119 -24.19 6.79 18.63
N ASN A 120 -24.73 7.51 17.65
CA ASN A 120 -26.03 7.23 17.05
C ASN A 120 -25.96 6.36 15.78
N GLN A 121 -24.77 5.87 15.40
CA GLN A 121 -24.63 5.03 14.21
C GLN A 121 -25.13 3.59 14.48
N SER A 122 -25.60 2.91 13.44
CA SER A 122 -26.17 1.55 13.57
C SER A 122 -25.12 0.43 13.61
N GLN A 123 -23.91 0.69 13.10
CA GLN A 123 -22.81 -0.27 13.05
C GLN A 123 -21.76 0.07 14.10
N ALA A 124 -21.19 -0.94 14.77
CA ALA A 124 -20.15 -0.70 15.77
C ALA A 124 -18.93 0.06 15.20
N ILE A 125 -18.52 -0.29 13.98
CA ILE A 125 -17.50 0.44 13.23
C ILE A 125 -17.97 0.64 11.80
N GLN A 126 -17.84 1.87 11.31
CA GLN A 126 -17.97 2.20 9.89
C GLN A 126 -16.61 2.64 9.34
N LEU A 127 -16.21 2.05 8.22
CA LEU A 127 -14.98 2.38 7.51
C LEU A 127 -15.33 3.00 6.15
N ASN A 128 -14.81 4.18 5.89
CA ASN A 128 -14.85 4.81 4.58
C ASN A 128 -13.41 5.03 4.10
N ASN A 129 -13.07 4.49 2.94
CA ASN A 129 -11.74 4.61 2.34
C ASN A 129 -11.87 5.34 1.01
N GLN A 130 -11.25 6.51 0.93
CA GLN A 130 -11.19 7.33 -0.26
C GLN A 130 -9.76 7.36 -0.79
N VAL A 131 -9.57 6.73 -1.94
CA VAL A 131 -8.33 6.79 -2.70
C VAL A 131 -8.39 8.02 -3.61
N ILE A 132 -7.45 8.95 -3.43
CA ILE A 132 -7.40 10.23 -4.12
C ILE A 132 -6.13 10.29 -4.98
N ALA A 133 -6.31 10.62 -6.26
CA ALA A 133 -5.20 10.94 -7.15
C ALA A 133 -4.52 12.25 -6.69
N GLY A 134 -3.24 12.16 -6.34
CA GLY A 134 -2.38 13.30 -6.06
C GLY A 134 -2.24 14.16 -7.31
N LYS A 135 -2.73 15.39 -7.25
CA LYS A 135 -2.78 16.32 -8.39
C LYS A 135 -1.42 16.98 -8.67
N SER A 136 -0.52 16.98 -7.69
CA SER A 136 0.75 17.71 -7.68
C SER A 136 1.95 16.82 -8.03
N CYS A 137 1.72 15.63 -8.58
CA CYS A 137 2.76 14.65 -8.82
C CYS A 137 3.07 14.55 -10.30
N MET A 138 4.35 14.37 -10.62
CA MET A 138 4.90 14.24 -11.97
C MET A 138 4.20 13.13 -12.80
N HIS A 139 3.57 12.16 -12.13
CA HIS A 139 2.47 11.35 -12.66
C HIS A 139 1.31 11.38 -11.66
N PRO A 140 0.05 11.62 -12.09
CA PRO A 140 -1.12 11.51 -11.23
C PRO A 140 -1.24 10.07 -10.73
N LYS A 141 -0.91 9.86 -9.46
CA LYS A 141 -0.99 8.56 -8.80
C LYS A 141 -2.00 8.68 -7.66
N PRO A 142 -2.74 7.63 -7.27
CA PRO A 142 -3.53 7.55 -6.05
C PRO A 142 -2.62 7.52 -4.83
N ILE A 143 -1.89 8.60 -4.58
CA ILE A 143 -0.85 8.62 -3.54
C ILE A 143 -1.43 9.00 -2.20
N LYS A 144 -2.70 9.41 -2.16
CA LYS A 144 -3.37 9.79 -0.93
C LYS A 144 -4.52 8.85 -0.64
N ASN A 145 -4.42 8.14 0.48
CA ASN A 145 -5.52 7.37 1.03
C ASN A 145 -6.09 8.11 2.24
N LYS A 146 -7.36 8.52 2.15
CA LYS A 146 -8.09 9.08 3.30
C LYS A 146 -9.04 8.03 3.84
N ILE A 147 -8.81 7.65 5.08
CA ILE A 147 -9.58 6.65 5.79
C ILE A 147 -10.32 7.36 6.90
N GLU A 148 -11.63 7.20 6.95
CA GLU A 148 -12.46 7.60 8.07
C GLU A 148 -12.95 6.35 8.80
N ILE A 149 -12.62 6.27 10.07
CA ILE A 149 -13.06 5.23 10.99
C ILE A 149 -14.03 5.89 11.97
N THR A 150 -15.29 5.47 11.94
CA THR A 150 -16.31 5.97 12.86
C THR A 150 -16.71 4.89 13.85
N LEU A 151 -16.64 5.19 15.14
CA LEU A 151 -16.96 4.30 16.26
C LEU A 151 -18.29 4.71 16.91
N ASP A 152 -19.10 3.75 17.35
CA ASP A 152 -20.34 4.02 18.09
C ASP A 152 -20.11 4.20 19.60
N GLY A 153 -18.88 3.98 20.07
CA GLY A 153 -18.50 4.07 21.49
C GLY A 153 -18.91 2.86 22.32
N SER A 154 -19.42 1.80 21.70
CA SER A 154 -19.76 0.56 22.41
C SER A 154 -18.51 -0.25 22.78
N PRO A 155 -18.57 -1.15 23.79
CA PRO A 155 -17.47 -2.07 24.07
C PRO A 155 -17.06 -2.92 22.85
N ARG A 156 -18.02 -3.20 21.95
CA ARG A 156 -17.76 -3.91 20.71
C ARG A 156 -16.95 -3.06 19.72
N SER A 157 -17.23 -1.76 19.59
CA SER A 157 -16.43 -0.88 18.72
C SER A 157 -15.00 -0.75 19.25
N GLU A 158 -14.81 -0.65 20.56
CA GLU A 158 -13.48 -0.61 21.17
C GLU A 158 -12.69 -1.90 20.90
N ALA A 159 -13.31 -3.07 21.04
CA ALA A 159 -12.67 -4.35 20.73
C ALA A 159 -12.26 -4.48 19.24
N LEU A 160 -13.00 -3.84 18.33
CA LEU A 160 -12.73 -3.88 16.89
C LEU A 160 -11.76 -2.76 16.44
N ARG A 161 -11.61 -1.69 17.23
CA ARG A 161 -10.83 -0.48 16.91
C ARG A 161 -9.39 -0.81 16.50
N LYS A 162 -8.67 -1.57 17.33
CA LYS A 162 -7.30 -2.01 17.05
C LYS A 162 -7.19 -2.73 15.71
N LYS A 163 -8.10 -3.65 15.45
CA LYS A 163 -8.13 -4.43 14.20
C LYS A 163 -8.44 -3.55 12.99
N SER A 164 -9.36 -2.60 13.12
CA SER A 164 -9.68 -1.65 12.06
C SER A 164 -8.52 -0.73 11.71
N LEU A 165 -7.72 -0.29 12.70
CA LEU A 165 -6.50 0.48 12.45
C LEU A 165 -5.46 -0.32 11.65
N ILE A 166 -5.22 -1.57 12.04
CA ILE A 166 -4.27 -2.47 11.35
C ILE A 166 -4.69 -2.71 9.91
N GLN A 167 -5.97 -3.03 9.70
CA GLN A 167 -6.55 -3.23 8.37
C GLN A 167 -6.42 -1.97 7.52
N SER A 168 -6.79 -0.82 8.08
CA SER A 168 -6.73 0.47 7.38
C SER A 168 -5.32 0.77 6.86
N LEU A 169 -4.28 0.54 7.68
CA LEU A 169 -2.90 0.69 7.25
C LEU A 169 -2.51 -0.30 6.15
N TYR A 170 -2.79 -1.59 6.34
CA TYR A 170 -2.42 -2.62 5.36
C TYR A 170 -3.08 -2.40 4.00
N PHE A 171 -4.40 -2.20 3.97
CA PHE A 171 -5.15 -2.03 2.72
C PHE A 171 -4.95 -0.66 2.07
N SER A 172 -4.29 0.27 2.74
CA SER A 172 -3.80 1.50 2.10
C SER A 172 -2.55 1.24 1.28
N VAL A 173 -1.62 0.43 1.79
CA VAL A 173 -0.37 0.09 1.08
C VAL A 173 -0.55 -1.04 0.07
N VAL A 174 -1.53 -1.92 0.27
CA VAL A 174 -1.94 -2.97 -0.67
C VAL A 174 -3.38 -2.68 -1.12
N PRO A 175 -3.58 -2.07 -2.31
CA PRO A 175 -4.88 -1.53 -2.72
C PRO A 175 -5.84 -2.63 -3.23
N ILE A 176 -6.08 -3.66 -2.41
CA ILE A 176 -7.09 -4.69 -2.65
C ILE A 176 -8.36 -4.41 -1.84
N LYS A 177 -9.51 -4.84 -2.33
CA LYS A 177 -10.79 -4.60 -1.67
C LYS A 177 -10.85 -5.32 -0.31
N LEU A 178 -11.10 -4.56 0.76
CA LEU A 178 -11.40 -5.16 2.08
C LEU A 178 -12.72 -5.94 2.00
N ASN A 179 -12.71 -7.19 2.46
CA ASN A 179 -13.90 -8.02 2.64
C ASN A 179 -13.81 -8.76 3.98
N LYS A 180 -14.89 -9.44 4.39
CA LYS A 180 -14.97 -10.11 5.68
C LYS A 180 -13.87 -11.16 5.89
N THR A 181 -13.64 -12.01 4.91
CA THR A 181 -12.60 -13.05 4.97
C THR A 181 -11.21 -12.44 5.16
N ARG A 182 -10.86 -11.44 4.34
CA ARG A 182 -9.58 -10.73 4.44
C ARG A 182 -9.42 -10.01 5.78
N ALA A 183 -10.50 -9.40 6.26
CA ALA A 183 -10.55 -8.75 7.56
C ALA A 183 -10.24 -9.74 8.69
N GLU A 184 -10.74 -10.96 8.61
CA GLU A 184 -10.54 -12.03 9.60
C GLU A 184 -9.16 -12.68 9.51
N GLU A 185 -8.61 -12.79 8.30
CA GLU A 185 -7.37 -13.52 8.06
C GLU A 185 -6.10 -12.67 8.05
N LEU A 186 -6.18 -11.34 8.00
CA LEU A 186 -5.02 -10.47 7.83
C LEU A 186 -3.90 -10.74 8.85
N CYS A 187 -4.25 -10.76 10.13
CA CYS A 187 -3.31 -10.89 11.24
C CYS A 187 -3.97 -11.54 12.46
N SER A 188 -3.15 -12.14 13.32
CA SER A 188 -3.52 -12.42 14.72
C SER A 188 -3.06 -11.27 15.61
N ILE A 189 -3.88 -10.92 16.59
CA ILE A 189 -3.57 -9.91 17.61
C ILE A 189 -3.56 -10.64 18.95
N SER A 190 -2.44 -10.55 19.68
CA SER A 190 -2.28 -11.14 21.01
C SER A 190 -1.58 -10.17 21.95
N GLU A 191 -1.39 -10.56 23.21
CA GLU A 191 -0.62 -9.78 24.19
C GLU A 191 0.85 -9.57 23.74
N ASN A 192 1.39 -10.53 22.98
CA ASN A 192 2.75 -10.48 22.44
C ASN A 192 2.88 -9.60 21.18
N GLY A 193 1.79 -8.94 20.75
CA GLY A 193 1.78 -8.04 19.61
C GLY A 193 0.91 -8.53 18.44
N ILE A 194 1.16 -7.94 17.28
CA ILE A 194 0.50 -8.18 16.00
C ILE A 194 1.34 -9.20 15.21
N ALA A 195 0.71 -10.15 14.53
CA ALA A 195 1.40 -11.05 13.62
C ALA A 195 0.60 -11.20 12.33
N PHE A 196 1.12 -10.62 11.24
CA PHE A 196 0.52 -10.75 9.92
C PHE A 196 0.68 -12.16 9.38
N LYS A 197 -0.37 -12.68 8.71
CA LYS A 197 -0.22 -13.95 8.00
C LYS A 197 0.77 -13.79 6.84
N ARG A 198 1.59 -14.82 6.65
CA ARG A 198 2.65 -14.86 5.62
C ARG A 198 2.14 -14.52 4.21
N HIS A 199 0.92 -14.95 3.87
CA HIS A 199 0.28 -14.63 2.60
C HIS A 199 0.24 -13.12 2.31
N TYR A 200 -0.24 -12.32 3.27
CA TYR A 200 -0.35 -10.87 3.15
C TYR A 200 1.02 -10.17 3.17
N LEU A 201 2.00 -10.71 3.88
CA LEU A 201 3.39 -10.21 3.84
C LEU A 201 4.04 -10.49 2.48
N ASN A 202 3.81 -11.67 1.90
CA ASN A 202 4.28 -12.00 0.57
C ASN A 202 3.66 -11.08 -0.50
N LEU A 203 2.35 -10.84 -0.41
CA LEU A 203 1.65 -9.92 -1.32
C LEU A 203 2.25 -8.51 -1.25
N LEU A 204 2.48 -7.98 -0.04
CA LEU A 204 3.13 -6.69 0.16
C LEU A 204 4.56 -6.66 -0.41
N ASN A 205 5.37 -7.68 -0.10
CA ASN A 205 6.75 -7.77 -0.59
C ASN A 205 6.83 -7.86 -2.12
N LEU A 206 5.89 -8.57 -2.75
CA LEU A 206 5.79 -8.63 -4.20
C LEU A 206 5.38 -7.28 -4.79
N LEU A 207 4.38 -6.62 -4.20
CA LEU A 207 3.88 -5.32 -4.66
C LEU A 207 4.98 -4.25 -4.67
N TYR A 208 5.83 -4.25 -3.65
CA TYR A 208 6.95 -3.31 -3.50
C TYR A 208 8.28 -3.87 -4.02
N ALA A 209 8.27 -4.96 -4.78
CA ALA A 209 9.47 -5.42 -5.49
C ALA A 209 9.88 -4.42 -6.58
N ASN A 210 11.17 -4.38 -6.93
CA ASN A 210 11.69 -3.49 -7.96
C ASN A 210 11.17 -3.86 -9.36
N GLU A 211 10.85 -5.14 -9.56
CA GLU A 211 10.40 -5.69 -10.83
C GLU A 211 8.97 -5.30 -11.17
N LEU A 212 8.13 -5.08 -10.14
CA LEU A 212 6.74 -4.70 -10.32
C LEU A 212 6.64 -3.17 -10.21
N VAL A 213 6.98 -2.48 -11.29
CA VAL A 213 7.04 -1.01 -11.33
C VAL A 213 5.65 -0.39 -11.25
N ASP A 214 5.62 0.87 -10.81
CA ASP A 214 4.39 1.66 -10.85
C ASP A 214 3.98 1.96 -12.30
N ASP A 215 2.70 2.24 -12.54
CA ASP A 215 2.10 2.39 -13.88
C ASP A 215 2.15 1.13 -14.78
N HIS A 216 2.57 -0.02 -14.23
CA HIS A 216 2.54 -1.28 -14.97
C HIS A 216 1.12 -1.63 -15.42
N GLU A 217 0.94 -1.97 -16.69
CA GLU A 217 -0.37 -2.28 -17.24
C GLU A 217 -0.83 -3.70 -16.90
N ILE A 218 -2.10 -3.85 -16.55
CA ILE A 218 -2.68 -5.15 -16.19
C ILE A 218 -2.57 -6.17 -17.34
N GLY A 219 -2.69 -5.71 -18.60
CA GLY A 219 -2.55 -6.56 -19.77
C GLY A 219 -1.16 -7.20 -19.87
N ASN A 220 -0.10 -6.46 -19.55
CA ASN A 220 1.27 -6.97 -19.56
C ASN A 220 1.48 -7.95 -18.42
N PHE A 221 0.99 -7.63 -17.22
CA PHE A 221 1.02 -8.56 -16.08
C PHE A 221 0.29 -9.89 -16.40
N ILE A 222 -0.89 -9.83 -17.01
CA ILE A 222 -1.66 -11.03 -17.38
C ILE A 222 -0.89 -11.88 -18.40
N LYS A 223 -0.26 -11.27 -19.41
CA LYS A 223 0.58 -11.98 -20.38
C LYS A 223 1.75 -12.70 -19.67
N ILE A 224 2.47 -11.99 -18.82
CA ILE A 224 3.59 -12.53 -18.03
C ILE A 224 3.13 -13.72 -17.18
N ARG A 225 2.01 -13.58 -16.46
CA ARG A 225 1.44 -14.63 -15.61
C ARG A 225 0.96 -15.84 -16.42
N SER A 226 0.37 -15.63 -17.59
CA SER A 226 -0.14 -16.72 -18.43
C SER A 226 1.01 -17.62 -18.91
N ASN A 227 2.17 -17.04 -19.20
CA ASN A 227 3.40 -17.76 -19.53
C ASN A 227 4.06 -18.47 -18.33
N LEU A 228 3.49 -18.37 -17.12
CA LEU A 228 3.88 -19.18 -15.95
C LEU A 228 3.00 -20.42 -15.79
N LYS A 229 1.82 -20.46 -16.44
CA LYS A 229 0.89 -21.61 -16.41
C LYS A 229 1.26 -22.69 -17.42
N SER A 230 1.95 -22.30 -18.49
CA SER A 230 2.49 -23.14 -19.56
C SER A 230 3.82 -23.76 -19.17
#